data_AF-A0A6P7H2B6-F1
#
_entry.id   AF-A0A6P7H2B6-F1
#
_cell.length_a   1.000
_cell.length_b   1.000
_cell.length_c   1.000
_cell.angle_alpha   90.00
_cell.angle_beta   90.00
_cell.angle_gamma   90.00
#
_symmetry.space_group_name_H-M   'P 1'
#
loop_
_entity.id
_entity.type
_entity.pdbx_description
1 polymer ?
#
loop_
_entity_poly.entity_id
_entity_poly.type
_entity_poly.pdbx_seq_one_letter_code
_entity_poly.pdbx_strand_id
1 'polypeptide(L)'
;MIKNVVAFITLLIIAIAVYFPSRHARHYSYIPLDDIKDELDLEWPQYVNYDLKNCSYENILRDNNEVDISTITEEKQFEKPLSGGEYTPSDCTPLEKSAIIVPYRDRPYQLNIFVNYMHWYLQQQQLHYRIFIVNQNDSLPFNRAKMLNYGAKLAIKMKYHCLILHDVDLIPINSRNIYACSKMPRHMSSSLDSFR
;
A
#
# COMPACT_ATOMS: atom_id res chain seq x y z
N MET A 1 -37.66 -23.02 31.41
CA MET A 1 -37.94 -21.78 30.66
C MET A 1 -36.68 -21.17 30.03
N ILE A 2 -35.63 -20.89 30.81
CA ILE A 2 -34.38 -20.25 30.33
C ILE A 2 -33.67 -21.03 29.22
N LYS A 3 -33.56 -22.37 29.33
CA LYS A 3 -32.90 -23.21 28.30
C LYS A 3 -33.55 -23.11 26.91
N ASN A 4 -34.87 -22.99 26.84
CA ASN A 4 -35.60 -22.90 25.57
C ASN A 4 -35.43 -21.50 24.95
N VAL A 5 -35.35 -20.46 25.78
CA VAL A 5 -35.08 -19.09 25.33
C VAL A 5 -33.67 -18.98 24.77
N VAL A 6 -32.68 -19.57 25.44
CA VAL A 6 -31.28 -19.60 24.94
C VAL A 6 -31.20 -20.35 23.62
N ALA A 7 -31.80 -21.55 23.52
CA ALA A 7 -31.80 -22.32 22.28
C ALA A 7 -32.44 -21.56 21.10
N PHE A 8 -33.54 -20.86 21.36
CA PHE A 8 -34.22 -20.05 20.35
C PHE A 8 -33.36 -18.87 19.87
N ILE A 9 -32.71 -18.15 20.80
CA ILE A 9 -31.81 -17.04 20.45
C ILE A 9 -30.61 -17.54 19.63
N THR A 10 -30.01 -18.67 20.01
CA THR A 10 -28.88 -19.25 19.27
C THR A 10 -29.28 -19.65 17.86
N LEU A 11 -30.44 -20.30 17.70
CA LEU A 11 -30.99 -20.66 16.38
C LEU A 11 -31.30 -19.42 15.53
N LEU A 12 -31.83 -18.36 16.13
CA LEU A 12 -32.07 -17.09 15.45
C LEU A 12 -30.76 -16.45 14.99
N ILE A 13 -29.72 -16.42 15.82
CA ILE A 13 -28.40 -15.88 15.44
C ILE A 13 -27.78 -16.68 14.30
N ILE A 14 -27.84 -18.02 14.37
CA ILE A 14 -27.35 -18.90 13.30
C ILE A 14 -28.14 -18.67 12.01
N ALA A 15 -29.47 -18.59 12.09
CA ALA A 15 -30.31 -18.30 10.94
C ALA A 15 -29.97 -16.94 10.32
N ILE A 16 -29.83 -15.89 11.13
CA ILE A 16 -29.43 -14.57 10.61
C ILE A 16 -28.00 -14.64 10.03
N ALA A 17 -27.09 -15.44 10.59
CA ALA A 17 -25.72 -15.57 10.06
C ALA A 17 -25.69 -16.29 8.71
N VAL A 18 -26.52 -17.32 8.53
CA VAL A 18 -26.63 -18.10 7.29
C VAL A 18 -27.41 -17.35 6.21
N TYR A 19 -28.53 -16.72 6.57
CA TYR A 19 -29.47 -16.11 5.62
C TYR A 19 -29.22 -14.62 5.35
N PHE A 20 -28.36 -13.94 6.12
CA PHE A 20 -27.88 -12.58 5.79
C PHE A 20 -26.38 -12.59 5.47
N PRO A 21 -25.99 -13.16 4.31
CA PRO A 21 -24.59 -13.23 3.86
C PRO A 21 -23.98 -11.85 3.57
N SER A 22 -24.79 -10.78 3.57
CA SER A 22 -24.35 -9.37 3.48
C SER A 22 -23.53 -8.91 4.67
N ARG A 23 -23.43 -9.69 5.77
CA ARG A 23 -22.46 -9.44 6.85
C ARG A 23 -21.00 -9.67 6.42
N HIS A 24 -20.77 -10.29 5.26
CA HIS A 24 -19.45 -10.39 4.67
C HIS A 24 -19.49 -9.60 3.37
N ALA A 25 -18.56 -8.65 3.19
CA ALA A 25 -18.42 -7.91 1.95
C ALA A 25 -18.03 -8.88 0.83
N ARG A 26 -19.03 -9.46 0.16
CA ARG A 26 -18.83 -10.43 -0.93
C ARG A 26 -18.45 -9.76 -2.24
N HIS A 27 -18.73 -8.47 -2.37
CA HIS A 27 -18.35 -7.65 -3.53
C HIS A 27 -17.59 -6.42 -3.04
N TYR A 28 -16.29 -6.40 -3.32
CA TYR A 28 -15.51 -5.18 -3.28
C TYR A 28 -15.60 -4.52 -4.65
N SER A 29 -15.93 -3.23 -4.70
CA SER A 29 -15.69 -2.45 -5.90
C SER A 29 -14.19 -2.44 -6.16
N TYR A 30 -13.79 -2.83 -7.38
CA TYR A 30 -12.40 -2.85 -7.82
C TYR A 30 -12.29 -2.16 -9.17
N ILE A 31 -11.08 -1.68 -9.48
CA ILE A 31 -10.77 -1.07 -10.77
C ILE A 31 -10.43 -2.21 -11.75
N PRO A 32 -11.17 -2.37 -12.86
CA PRO A 32 -10.82 -3.34 -13.90
C PRO A 32 -9.43 -3.07 -14.46
N LEU A 33 -8.72 -4.12 -14.88
CA LEU A 33 -7.33 -4.02 -15.34
C LEU A 33 -7.14 -2.98 -16.46
N ASP A 34 -8.09 -2.95 -17.40
CA ASP A 34 -8.07 -2.04 -18.55
C ASP A 34 -8.27 -0.57 -18.13
N ASP A 35 -8.98 -0.34 -17.01
CA ASP A 35 -9.30 0.98 -16.50
C ASP A 35 -8.24 1.52 -15.51
N ILE A 36 -7.25 0.71 -15.11
CA ILE A 36 -6.25 1.12 -14.10
C ILE A 36 -5.57 2.43 -14.50
N LYS A 37 -5.11 2.56 -15.75
CA LYS A 37 -4.41 3.77 -16.20
C LYS A 37 -5.30 5.01 -16.13
N ASP A 38 -6.57 4.86 -16.47
CA ASP A 38 -7.52 5.97 -16.53
C ASP A 38 -8.02 6.37 -15.14
N GLU A 39 -7.99 5.46 -14.16
CA GLU A 39 -8.37 5.73 -12.76
C GLU A 39 -7.24 6.29 -11.91
N LEU A 40 -5.97 6.09 -12.30
CA LEU A 40 -4.84 6.72 -11.62
C LEU A 40 -4.91 8.24 -11.77
N ASP A 41 -4.77 8.94 -10.64
CA ASP A 41 -4.75 10.39 -10.58
C ASP A 41 -3.31 10.88 -10.81
N LEU A 42 -2.88 10.76 -12.06
CA LEU A 42 -1.57 11.21 -12.50
C LEU A 42 -1.58 12.73 -12.61
N GLU A 43 -1.58 13.42 -11.48
CA GLU A 43 -1.33 14.86 -11.45
C GLU A 43 0.06 15.11 -12.04
N TRP A 44 0.08 15.79 -13.19
CA TRP A 44 1.29 16.15 -13.93
C TRP A 44 2.37 16.70 -12.99
N PRO A 45 3.61 16.15 -12.98
CA PRO A 45 4.57 16.52 -11.97
C PRO A 45 5.00 17.98 -12.14
N GLN A 46 5.19 18.67 -11.02
CA GLN A 46 5.91 19.96 -10.95
C GLN A 46 7.39 19.84 -11.39
N TYR A 47 7.82 18.66 -11.86
CA TYR A 47 9.18 18.31 -12.20
C TYR A 47 9.19 17.50 -13.51
N VAL A 48 9.10 18.20 -14.64
CA VAL A 48 9.19 17.59 -15.97
C VAL A 48 10.62 17.77 -16.48
N ASN A 49 11.33 16.66 -16.71
CA ASN A 49 12.54 16.71 -17.52
C ASN A 49 12.13 16.57 -18.98
N TYR A 50 12.24 17.67 -19.74
CA TYR A 50 11.84 17.70 -21.16
C TYR A 50 12.72 16.82 -22.06
N ASP A 51 13.90 16.40 -21.60
CA ASP A 51 14.82 15.55 -22.37
C ASP A 51 14.48 14.05 -22.24
N LEU A 52 13.68 13.68 -21.23
CA LEU A 52 13.31 12.29 -20.96
C LEU A 52 11.85 12.04 -21.36
N LYS A 53 11.61 10.85 -21.93
CA LYS A 53 10.25 10.35 -22.11
C LYS A 53 9.62 10.03 -20.75
N ASN A 54 8.30 10.12 -20.68
CA ASN A 54 7.58 9.71 -19.47
C ASN A 54 7.73 8.19 -19.23
N CYS A 55 7.83 7.81 -17.97
CA CYS A 55 7.77 6.40 -17.55
C CYS A 55 6.42 5.80 -17.92
N SER A 56 6.33 4.46 -17.94
CA SER A 56 5.12 3.79 -18.40
C SER A 56 4.80 2.54 -17.60
N TYR A 57 3.53 2.41 -17.17
CA TYR A 57 3.07 1.25 -16.43
C TYR A 57 2.61 0.08 -17.31
N GLU A 58 2.60 0.20 -18.64
CA GLU A 58 1.97 -0.84 -19.50
C GLU A 58 2.61 -2.22 -19.33
N ASN A 59 3.94 -2.28 -19.26
CA ASN A 59 4.66 -3.54 -19.10
C ASN A 59 4.27 -4.24 -17.79
N ILE A 60 4.21 -3.48 -16.69
CA ILE A 60 3.85 -3.97 -15.35
C ILE A 60 2.41 -4.48 -15.33
N LEU A 61 1.50 -3.74 -15.95
CA LEU A 61 0.09 -4.10 -16.06
C LEU A 61 -0.10 -5.34 -16.94
N ARG A 62 0.67 -5.48 -18.01
CA ARG A 62 0.60 -6.62 -18.93
C ARG A 62 1.14 -7.90 -18.29
N ASP A 63 2.32 -7.84 -17.67
CA ASP A 63 3.10 -9.03 -17.29
C ASP A 63 2.54 -9.78 -16.07
N ASN A 64 1.79 -9.13 -15.17
CA ASN A 64 1.17 -9.75 -13.98
C ASN A 64 2.13 -10.57 -13.11
N ASN A 65 3.30 -10.04 -12.80
CA ASN A 65 4.27 -10.80 -12.04
C ASN A 65 3.80 -10.92 -10.58
N GLU A 66 3.58 -12.14 -10.14
CA GLU A 66 3.32 -12.48 -8.74
C GLU A 66 4.61 -13.00 -8.11
N VAL A 67 4.97 -12.42 -6.98
CA VAL A 67 6.20 -12.75 -6.26
C VAL A 67 5.98 -13.96 -5.37
N ASP A 68 6.88 -14.93 -5.46
CA ASP A 68 6.89 -16.08 -4.56
C ASP A 68 7.18 -15.63 -3.12
N ILE A 69 6.24 -15.95 -2.22
CA ILE A 69 6.25 -15.61 -0.79
C ILE A 69 7.56 -16.05 -0.12
N SER A 70 8.10 -17.21 -0.51
CA SER A 70 9.34 -17.73 0.08
C SER A 70 10.55 -16.81 -0.15
N THR A 71 10.50 -15.98 -1.21
CA THR A 71 11.59 -15.07 -1.59
C THR A 71 11.49 -13.69 -0.94
N ILE A 72 10.41 -13.37 -0.20
CA ILE A 72 10.18 -12.03 0.36
C ILE A 72 11.31 -11.60 1.30
N THR A 73 11.84 -12.54 2.09
CA THR A 73 12.89 -12.28 3.08
C THR A 73 14.30 -12.29 2.50
N GLU A 74 14.44 -12.64 1.22
CA GLU A 74 15.74 -12.64 0.54
C GLU A 74 16.21 -11.22 0.24
N GLU A 75 17.52 -11.03 0.17
CA GLU A 75 18.12 -9.76 -0.23
C GLU A 75 17.69 -9.41 -1.65
N LYS A 76 17.12 -8.21 -1.83
CA LYS A 76 16.66 -7.74 -3.14
C LYS A 76 17.68 -6.79 -3.73
N GLN A 77 17.91 -6.89 -5.03
CA GLN A 77 18.78 -5.97 -5.76
C GLN A 77 17.98 -4.78 -6.25
N PHE A 78 18.33 -3.58 -5.78
CA PHE A 78 17.74 -2.32 -6.18
C PHE A 78 18.79 -1.21 -6.14
N GLU A 79 18.57 -0.14 -6.89
CA GLU A 79 19.45 1.02 -6.87
C GLU A 79 19.42 1.67 -5.49
N LYS A 80 20.59 1.98 -4.93
CA LYS A 80 20.68 2.59 -3.61
C LYS A 80 19.90 3.92 -3.58
N PRO A 81 18.87 4.06 -2.71
CA PRO A 81 18.11 5.29 -2.59
C PRO A 81 18.97 6.47 -2.12
N LEU A 82 18.52 7.68 -2.44
CA LEU A 82 19.05 8.92 -1.89
C LEU A 82 18.83 8.98 -0.37
N SER A 83 19.56 9.91 0.28
CA SER A 83 19.42 10.16 1.71
C SER A 83 17.95 10.43 2.09
N GLY A 84 17.48 9.77 3.15
CA GLY A 84 16.09 9.81 3.57
C GLY A 84 15.16 8.82 2.86
N GLY A 85 15.71 7.87 2.07
CA GLY A 85 14.95 6.80 1.45
C GLY A 85 14.14 7.24 0.23
N GLU A 86 14.62 8.26 -0.49
CA GLU A 86 14.01 8.77 -1.72
C GLU A 86 14.63 8.13 -2.96
N TYR A 87 13.81 7.85 -3.96
CA TYR A 87 14.25 7.36 -5.25
C TYR A 87 13.48 8.06 -6.37
N THR A 88 14.17 8.32 -7.48
CA THR A 88 13.58 8.75 -8.75
C THR A 88 14.26 7.98 -9.89
N PRO A 89 13.51 7.49 -10.89
CA PRO A 89 14.12 6.88 -12.07
C PRO A 89 14.99 7.91 -12.80
N SER A 90 16.08 7.44 -13.42
CA SER A 90 17.04 8.26 -14.16
C SER A 90 16.86 8.19 -15.68
N ASP A 91 16.16 7.15 -16.16
CA ASP A 91 15.93 6.82 -17.56
C ASP A 91 14.62 7.38 -18.12
N CYS A 92 13.69 7.81 -17.25
CA CYS A 92 12.39 8.36 -17.65
C CYS A 92 11.86 9.38 -16.62
N THR A 93 10.93 10.22 -17.06
CA THR A 93 10.21 11.17 -16.20
C THR A 93 9.07 10.42 -15.46
N PRO A 94 9.10 10.31 -14.12
CA PRO A 94 8.10 9.59 -13.35
C PRO A 94 6.73 10.28 -13.47
N LEU A 95 5.67 9.47 -13.59
CA LEU A 95 4.29 9.95 -13.72
C LEU A 95 3.65 10.35 -12.38
N GLU A 96 4.25 9.93 -11.27
CA GLU A 96 3.69 10.04 -9.93
C GLU A 96 4.80 10.26 -8.90
N LYS A 97 4.48 11.06 -7.87
CA LYS A 97 5.35 11.27 -6.72
C LYS A 97 4.68 10.86 -5.40
N SER A 98 4.96 9.62 -4.98
CA SER A 98 4.29 8.95 -3.86
C SER A 98 5.08 8.99 -2.55
N ALA A 99 4.41 9.38 -1.45
CA ALA A 99 4.93 9.24 -0.11
C ALA A 99 4.42 7.95 0.53
N ILE A 100 5.32 7.03 0.87
CA ILE A 100 4.98 5.78 1.56
C ILE A 100 5.13 6.01 3.06
N ILE A 101 4.00 6.18 3.76
CA ILE A 101 3.98 6.55 5.18
C ILE A 101 3.74 5.31 6.02
N VAL A 102 4.73 4.96 6.83
CA VAL A 102 4.75 3.74 7.62
C VAL A 102 4.76 4.10 9.11
N PRO A 103 3.66 3.90 9.84
CA PRO A 103 3.64 4.09 11.27
C PRO A 103 4.42 2.94 11.92
N TYR A 104 5.35 3.27 12.81
CA TYR A 104 6.32 2.30 13.31
C TYR A 104 6.56 2.42 14.82
N ARG A 105 6.76 1.28 15.47
CA ARG A 105 7.33 1.16 16.82
C ARG A 105 7.84 -0.26 17.05
N ASP A 106 9.09 -0.39 17.49
CA ASP A 106 9.70 -1.64 18.03
C ASP A 106 9.47 -2.92 17.19
N ARG A 107 9.59 -2.82 15.86
CA ARG A 107 9.46 -3.94 14.91
C ARG A 107 10.66 -4.05 13.94
N PRO A 108 11.91 -4.13 14.44
CA PRO A 108 13.10 -3.99 13.61
C PRO A 108 13.23 -5.10 12.54
N TYR A 109 12.78 -6.31 12.87
CA TYR A 109 12.78 -7.43 11.93
C TYR A 109 11.84 -7.18 10.74
N GLN A 110 10.59 -6.78 11.00
CA GLN A 110 9.62 -6.45 9.96
C GLN A 110 10.08 -5.24 9.15
N LEU A 111 10.64 -4.23 9.81
CA LEU A 111 11.16 -3.04 9.13
C LEU A 111 12.29 -3.38 8.15
N ASN A 112 13.20 -4.28 8.52
CA ASN A 112 14.29 -4.70 7.63
C ASN A 112 13.72 -5.37 6.36
N ILE A 113 12.83 -6.35 6.54
CA ILE A 113 12.14 -7.01 5.42
C ILE A 113 11.41 -5.99 4.55
N PHE A 114 10.64 -5.10 5.18
CA PHE A 114 9.86 -4.07 4.50
C PHE A 114 10.73 -3.17 3.64
N VAL A 115 11.80 -2.60 4.20
CA VAL A 115 12.65 -1.64 3.49
C VAL A 115 13.38 -2.33 2.32
N ASN A 116 13.94 -3.51 2.54
CA ASN A 116 14.59 -4.30 1.50
C ASN A 116 13.62 -4.64 0.35
N TYR A 117 12.43 -5.14 0.68
CA TYR A 117 11.44 -5.54 -0.32
C TYR A 117 10.82 -4.34 -1.05
N MET A 118 10.38 -3.33 -0.31
CA MET A 118 9.64 -2.20 -0.86
C MET A 118 10.49 -1.32 -1.76
N HIS A 119 11.79 -1.15 -1.48
CA HIS A 119 12.64 -0.42 -2.40
C HIS A 119 12.75 -1.12 -3.76
N TRP A 120 12.99 -2.43 -3.77
CA TRP A 120 12.97 -3.22 -4.99
C TRP A 120 11.63 -3.11 -5.71
N TYR A 121 10.54 -3.39 -5.00
CA TYR A 121 9.19 -3.42 -5.57
C TYR A 121 8.77 -2.07 -6.17
N LEU A 122 9.03 -0.95 -5.49
CA LEU A 122 8.66 0.39 -5.95
C LEU A 122 9.54 0.89 -7.11
N GLN A 123 10.82 0.49 -7.17
CA GLN A 123 11.69 0.84 -8.29
C GLN A 123 11.26 0.15 -9.59
N GLN A 124 10.76 -1.10 -9.52
CA GLN A 124 10.17 -1.76 -10.69
C GLN A 124 8.97 -0.98 -11.25
N GLN A 125 8.31 -0.16 -10.42
CA GLN A 125 7.19 0.69 -10.82
C GLN A 125 7.62 2.05 -11.39
N GLN A 126 8.92 2.35 -11.47
CA GLN A 126 9.45 3.62 -12.01
C GLN A 126 8.79 4.87 -11.37
N LEU A 127 8.51 4.79 -10.07
CA LEU A 127 7.91 5.88 -9.29
C LEU A 127 8.98 6.83 -8.76
N HIS A 128 8.65 8.13 -8.66
CA HIS A 128 9.33 8.98 -7.68
C HIS A 128 8.70 8.70 -6.33
N TYR A 129 9.46 8.17 -5.37
CA TYR A 129 8.90 7.88 -4.06
C TYR A 129 9.87 8.19 -2.92
N ARG A 130 9.31 8.29 -1.72
CA ARG A 130 10.07 8.26 -0.47
C ARG A 130 9.35 7.48 0.61
N ILE A 131 10.10 6.69 1.37
CA ILE A 131 9.59 5.93 2.52
C ILE A 131 9.76 6.74 3.80
N PHE A 132 8.65 7.07 4.46
CA PHE A 132 8.59 7.79 5.73
C PHE A 132 8.30 6.82 6.87
N ILE A 133 9.33 6.41 7.60
CA ILE A 133 9.17 5.63 8.83
C ILE A 133 8.85 6.58 9.98
N VAL A 134 7.60 6.60 10.42
CA VAL A 134 7.12 7.49 11.48
C VAL A 134 7.13 6.74 12.81
N ASN A 135 8.25 6.88 13.54
CA ASN A 135 8.49 6.19 14.80
C ASN A 135 7.77 6.85 15.99
N GLN A 136 6.93 6.10 16.72
CA GLN A 136 6.40 6.53 18.01
C GLN A 136 7.35 6.10 19.13
N ASN A 137 8.09 7.06 19.70
CA ASN A 137 9.13 6.81 20.70
C ASN A 137 8.70 7.09 22.15
N ASP A 138 7.40 7.27 22.40
CA ASP A 138 6.86 7.41 23.75
C ASP A 138 6.36 6.07 24.31
N SER A 139 6.17 6.01 25.63
CA SER A 139 5.66 4.83 26.33
C SER A 139 4.12 4.71 26.29
N LEU A 140 3.42 5.60 25.58
CA LEU A 140 1.97 5.58 25.48
C LEU A 140 1.51 4.41 24.59
N PRO A 141 0.22 4.04 24.58
CA PRO A 141 -0.30 3.10 23.58
C PRO A 141 0.01 3.54 22.15
N PHE A 142 0.29 2.59 21.27
CA PHE A 142 0.62 2.89 19.87
C PHE A 142 -0.58 3.55 19.19
N ASN A 143 -0.38 4.73 18.62
CA ASN A 143 -1.40 5.48 17.93
C ASN A 143 -1.08 5.55 16.43
N ARG A 144 -1.46 4.48 15.73
CA ARG A 144 -1.28 4.32 14.28
C ARG A 144 -1.77 5.53 13.50
N ALA A 145 -3.01 5.96 13.73
CA ALA A 145 -3.62 7.07 12.99
C ALA A 145 -2.88 8.40 13.22
N LYS A 146 -2.41 8.66 14.45
CA LYS A 146 -1.61 9.85 14.76
C LYS A 146 -0.26 9.85 14.02
N MET A 147 0.41 8.69 13.95
CA MET A 147 1.66 8.57 13.20
C MET A 147 1.45 8.77 11.69
N LEU A 148 0.38 8.19 11.13
CA LEU A 148 -0.02 8.43 9.73
C LEU A 148 -0.24 9.93 9.45
N ASN A 149 -0.98 10.62 10.33
CA ASN A 149 -1.23 12.06 10.20
C ASN A 149 0.05 12.91 10.28
N TYR A 150 1.01 12.56 11.15
CA TYR A 150 2.29 13.24 11.20
C TYR A 150 3.10 13.04 9.92
N GLY A 151 3.16 11.80 9.41
CA GLY A 151 3.82 11.48 8.14
C GLY A 151 3.18 12.23 6.97
N ALA A 152 1.85 12.23 6.87
CA ALA A 152 1.10 12.94 5.84
C ALA A 152 1.40 14.45 5.85
N LYS A 153 1.35 15.08 7.03
CA LYS A 153 1.67 16.51 7.17
C LYS A 153 3.09 16.84 6.71
N LEU A 154 4.06 15.97 6.99
CA LEU A 154 5.44 16.16 6.53
C LEU A 154 5.56 15.95 5.02
N ALA A 155 5.01 14.86 4.48
CA ALA A 155 5.02 14.53 3.07
C ALA A 155 4.43 15.66 2.20
N ILE A 156 3.26 16.20 2.59
CA ILE A 156 2.62 17.33 1.90
C ILE A 156 3.53 18.57 1.91
N LYS A 157 4.18 18.89 3.04
CA LYS A 157 5.15 20.00 3.11
C LYS A 157 6.33 19.79 2.15
N MET A 158 6.71 18.54 1.93
CA MET A 158 7.75 18.12 0.99
C MET A 158 7.26 17.95 -0.46
N LYS A 159 6.05 18.44 -0.78
CA LYS A 159 5.45 18.42 -2.12
C LYS A 159 5.22 17.00 -2.66
N TYR A 160 4.84 16.08 -1.79
CA TYR A 160 4.23 14.81 -2.19
C TYR A 160 2.70 14.97 -2.19
N HIS A 161 2.08 14.73 -3.34
CA HIS A 161 0.62 14.80 -3.54
C HIS A 161 -0.03 13.44 -3.27
N CYS A 162 0.59 12.36 -3.72
CA CYS A 162 0.09 11.02 -3.42
C CYS A 162 0.61 10.50 -2.07
N LEU A 163 -0.32 10.09 -1.21
CA LEU A 163 -0.03 9.57 0.13
C LEU A 163 -0.47 8.11 0.24
N ILE A 164 0.48 7.21 0.40
CA ILE A 164 0.24 5.78 0.61
C ILE A 164 0.42 5.46 2.10
N LEU A 165 -0.67 5.12 2.77
CA LEU A 165 -0.67 4.79 4.21
C LEU A 165 -0.45 3.28 4.38
N HIS A 166 0.64 2.87 5.01
CA HIS A 166 1.13 1.50 4.85
C HIS A 166 1.55 0.79 6.15
N ASP A 167 1.06 -0.45 6.31
CA ASP A 167 1.56 -1.52 7.20
C ASP A 167 3.07 -1.76 7.08
N VAL A 168 3.88 -1.73 8.15
CA VAL A 168 5.29 -2.22 8.07
C VAL A 168 5.37 -3.72 7.75
N ASP A 169 4.27 -4.44 7.91
CA ASP A 169 4.18 -5.89 7.84
C ASP A 169 3.14 -6.38 6.82
N LEU A 170 2.68 -5.47 5.96
CA LEU A 170 1.99 -5.83 4.73
C LEU A 170 3.00 -5.77 3.59
N ILE A 171 3.03 -6.77 2.72
CA ILE A 171 3.98 -6.86 1.61
C ILE A 171 3.17 -7.16 0.33
N PRO A 172 3.26 -6.33 -0.72
CA PRO A 172 2.53 -6.55 -1.95
C PRO A 172 3.17 -7.66 -2.77
N ILE A 173 2.39 -8.67 -3.16
CA ILE A 173 2.88 -9.81 -3.96
C ILE A 173 2.66 -9.64 -5.47
N ASN A 174 1.63 -8.89 -5.88
CA ASN A 174 1.28 -8.72 -7.30
C ASN A 174 1.83 -7.39 -7.83
N SER A 175 2.58 -7.40 -8.93
CA SER A 175 3.17 -6.21 -9.54
C SER A 175 2.15 -5.17 -10.03
N ARG A 176 0.91 -5.59 -10.32
CA ARG A 176 -0.18 -4.71 -10.78
C ARG A 176 -0.77 -3.83 -9.68
N ASN A 177 -0.41 -4.06 -8.42
CA ASN A 177 -0.77 -3.16 -7.34
C ASN A 177 0.10 -1.90 -7.42
N ILE A 178 -0.23 -0.97 -8.32
CA ILE A 178 0.55 0.25 -8.55
C ILE A 178 0.45 1.17 -7.33
N TYR A 179 1.58 1.62 -6.78
CA TYR A 179 1.71 2.51 -5.62
C TYR A 179 1.59 4.00 -6.01
N ALA A 180 0.55 4.28 -6.79
CA ALA A 180 0.13 5.60 -7.23
C ALA A 180 -1.31 5.88 -6.75
N CYS A 181 -1.68 7.15 -6.73
CA CYS A 181 -3.01 7.55 -6.27
C CYS A 181 -4.02 7.40 -7.39
N SER A 182 -5.29 7.27 -7.00
CA SER A 182 -6.42 7.23 -7.92
C SER A 182 -7.37 8.38 -7.64
N LYS A 183 -8.28 8.65 -8.56
CA LYS A 183 -9.30 9.70 -8.45
C LYS A 183 -10.12 9.63 -7.15
N MET A 184 -10.27 8.43 -6.60
CA MET A 184 -10.91 8.16 -5.32
C MET A 184 -9.92 7.48 -4.34
N PRO A 185 -10.12 7.59 -3.02
CA PRO A 185 -9.32 6.85 -2.04
C PRO A 185 -9.35 5.35 -2.31
N ARG A 186 -8.16 4.73 -2.42
CA ARG A 186 -8.00 3.33 -2.78
C ARG A 186 -7.54 2.48 -1.60
N HIS A 187 -8.23 1.36 -1.39
CA HIS A 187 -7.81 0.32 -0.47
C HIS A 187 -6.90 -0.68 -1.20
N MET A 188 -5.61 -0.67 -0.89
CA MET A 188 -4.58 -1.43 -1.64
C MET A 188 -4.37 -2.86 -1.13
N SER A 189 -4.76 -3.14 0.12
CA SER A 189 -4.60 -4.45 0.79
C SER A 189 -5.93 -5.20 0.86
N SER A 190 -6.60 -5.37 -0.28
CA SER A 190 -7.96 -5.95 -0.35
C SER A 190 -8.01 -7.47 -0.21
N SER A 191 -6.90 -8.15 -0.48
CA SER A 191 -6.75 -9.61 -0.33
C SER A 191 -5.48 -9.89 0.48
N LEU A 192 -5.66 -10.38 1.70
CA LEU A 192 -4.59 -10.73 2.62
C LEU A 192 -4.51 -12.25 2.78
N ASP A 193 -3.30 -12.77 2.92
CA ASP A 193 -3.03 -14.19 3.24
C ASP A 193 -3.49 -14.53 4.67
N SER A 194 -3.38 -13.57 5.57
CA SER A 194 -3.71 -13.66 6.98
C SER A 194 -4.56 -12.46 7.39
N PHE A 195 -5.73 -12.73 7.95
CA PHE A 195 -6.54 -11.71 8.61
C PHE A 195 -6.06 -11.55 10.05
N ARG A 196 -5.79 -10.31 10.45
CA ARG A 196 -5.38 -9.95 11.81
C ARG A 196 -6.57 -9.73 12.74
#